data_AF-V5HZN2-F1
#
_entry.id   AF-V5HZN2-F1
#
_cell.length_a   1.000
_cell.length_b   1.000
_cell.length_c   1.000
_cell.angle_alpha   90.00
_cell.angle_beta   90.00
_cell.angle_gamma   90.00
#
_symmetry.space_group_name_H-M   'P 1'
#
loop_
_entity.id
_entity.type
_entity.pdbx_description
1 polymer ?
#
loop_
_entity_poly.entity_id
_entity_poly.type
_entity_poly.pdbx_seq_one_letter_code
_entity_poly.pdbx_strand_id
1 'polypeptide(L)'
;FKKKRNPRKTRWTKAFRKAAGKELTVDPAFEFEKRRNVPVKYKRELWQNTVKAIQRVEEIKAKRQGRFIMNRLMKGKELDKQKDIKEVQRDL
;
A
#
# COMPACT_ATOMS: atom_id res chain seq x y z
N PHE A 1 6.58 5.92 -21.37
CA PHE A 1 5.48 6.64 -22.05
C PHE A 1 5.65 6.65 -23.57
N LYS A 2 6.77 7.14 -24.13
CA LYS A 2 7.05 7.17 -25.60
C LYS A 2 6.77 5.85 -26.33
N LYS A 3 7.15 4.71 -25.75
CA LYS A 3 6.86 3.35 -26.30
C LYS A 3 5.41 2.86 -26.06
N LYS A 4 4.47 3.75 -25.70
CA LYS A 4 3.04 3.50 -25.43
C LYS A 4 2.73 2.29 -24.53
N ARG A 5 3.65 1.89 -23.64
CA ARG A 5 3.43 0.79 -22.69
C ARG A 5 2.38 1.17 -21.65
N ASN A 6 1.42 0.27 -21.43
CA ASN A 6 0.38 0.49 -20.44
C ASN A 6 0.95 0.32 -19.01
N PRO A 7 0.90 1.35 -18.15
CA PRO A 7 1.39 1.25 -16.78
C PRO A 7 0.61 0.22 -15.97
N ARG A 8 -0.70 0.04 -16.21
CA ARG A 8 -1.50 -1.01 -15.55
C ARG A 8 -1.11 -2.43 -15.96
N LYS A 9 -0.31 -2.63 -17.00
CA LYS A 9 0.27 -3.94 -17.37
C LYS A 9 1.75 -4.06 -17.00
N THR A 10 2.37 -2.98 -16.51
CA THR A 10 3.79 -2.92 -16.19
C THR A 10 3.99 -3.24 -14.70
N ARG A 11 4.48 -4.46 -14.40
CA ARG A 11 4.44 -5.10 -13.07
C ARG A 11 5.07 -4.32 -11.91
N TRP A 12 6.11 -3.52 -12.17
CA TRP A 12 6.82 -2.77 -11.14
C TRP A 12 6.14 -1.45 -10.75
N THR A 13 5.19 -0.97 -11.56
CA THR A 13 4.55 0.32 -11.32
C THR A 13 3.51 0.27 -10.20
N LYS A 14 3.31 1.40 -9.52
CA LYS A 14 2.24 1.55 -8.52
C LYS A 14 0.84 1.37 -9.11
N ALA A 15 0.62 1.79 -10.36
CA ALA A 15 -0.65 1.60 -11.06
C ALA A 15 -1.02 0.12 -11.20
N PHE A 16 -0.08 -0.72 -11.66
CA PHE A 16 -0.27 -2.17 -11.68
C PHE A 16 -0.50 -2.72 -10.26
N ARG A 17 0.34 -2.32 -9.30
CA ARG A 17 0.25 -2.85 -7.92
C ARG A 17 -1.09 -2.55 -7.25
N LYS A 18 -1.64 -1.35 -7.42
CA LYS A 18 -2.97 -0.99 -6.92
C LYS A 18 -4.07 -1.79 -7.63
N ALA A 19 -4.04 -1.86 -8.97
CA ALA A 19 -5.06 -2.59 -9.74
C ALA A 19 -5.05 -4.11 -9.48
N ALA A 20 -3.87 -4.70 -9.27
CA ALA A 20 -3.68 -6.13 -9.01
C ALA A 20 -3.76 -6.50 -7.52
N GLY A 21 -4.22 -5.60 -6.65
CA GLY A 21 -4.38 -5.89 -5.20
C GLY A 21 -3.07 -6.12 -4.44
N LYS A 22 -1.93 -5.62 -4.94
CA LYS A 22 -0.62 -5.76 -4.29
C LYS A 22 -0.33 -4.65 -3.26
N GLU A 23 -1.20 -3.68 -3.12
CA GLU A 23 -1.13 -2.61 -2.12
C GLU A 23 -2.52 -2.30 -1.59
N LEU A 24 -2.59 -1.72 -0.40
CA LEU A 24 -3.83 -1.22 0.17
C LEU A 24 -4.33 -0.04 -0.69
N THR A 25 -5.55 -0.14 -1.21
CA THR A 25 -6.15 0.86 -2.12
C THR A 25 -7.22 1.72 -1.45
N VAL A 26 -8.03 1.14 -0.57
CA VAL A 26 -9.14 1.81 0.12
C VAL A 26 -8.77 1.94 1.59
N ASP A 27 -8.37 3.15 2.02
CA ASP A 27 -8.07 3.46 3.41
C ASP A 27 -8.36 4.95 3.71
N PRO A 28 -8.98 5.28 4.85
CA PRO A 28 -9.26 6.67 5.23
C PRO A 28 -8.01 7.57 5.32
N ALA A 29 -6.83 7.01 5.61
CA ALA A 29 -5.59 7.79 5.66
C ALA A 29 -5.22 8.40 4.31
N PHE A 30 -5.71 7.83 3.19
CA PHE A 30 -5.47 8.38 1.86
C PHE A 30 -6.33 9.62 1.55
N GLU A 31 -7.42 9.85 2.27
CA GLU A 31 -8.29 11.01 2.02
C GLU A 31 -7.71 12.35 2.50
N PHE A 32 -6.71 12.30 3.39
CA PHE A 32 -5.98 13.48 3.84
C PHE A 32 -5.14 14.08 2.72
N GLU A 33 -4.62 13.25 1.82
CA GLU A 33 -3.86 13.66 0.64
C GLU A 33 -4.82 14.01 -0.50
N LYS A 34 -5.33 15.25 -0.49
CA LYS A 34 -6.20 15.76 -1.55
C LYS A 34 -5.78 17.14 -2.05
N ARG A 35 -5.91 17.36 -3.35
CA ARG A 35 -5.71 18.68 -3.95
C ARG A 35 -6.76 19.64 -3.40
N ARG A 36 -6.30 20.73 -2.77
CA ARG A 36 -7.15 21.83 -2.31
C ARG A 36 -7.14 22.92 -3.37
N ASN A 37 -8.31 23.21 -3.95
CA ASN A 37 -8.44 24.23 -4.99
C ASN A 37 -8.63 25.65 -4.42
N VAL A 38 -8.96 25.75 -3.13
CA VAL A 38 -9.17 27.02 -2.42
C VAL A 38 -8.09 27.16 -1.35
N PRO A 39 -7.33 28.27 -1.34
CA PRO A 39 -6.36 28.54 -0.30
C PRO A 39 -7.05 28.93 1.02
N VAL A 40 -6.39 28.64 2.13
CA VAL A 40 -6.85 29.04 3.47
C VAL A 40 -5.90 30.11 4.00
N LYS A 41 -6.45 31.17 4.62
CA LYS A 41 -5.64 32.21 5.26
C LYS A 41 -4.74 31.58 6.33
N TYR A 42 -3.50 32.01 6.40
CA TYR A 42 -2.54 31.50 7.38
C TYR A 42 -3.04 31.73 8.81
N LYS A 43 -3.01 30.66 9.62
CA LYS A 43 -3.17 30.69 11.07
C LYS A 43 -2.11 29.79 11.69
N ARG A 44 -1.30 30.32 12.62
CA ARG A 44 -0.16 29.60 13.22
C ARG A 44 -0.60 28.30 13.93
N GLU A 45 -1.66 28.38 14.73
CA GLU A 45 -2.22 27.21 15.45
C GLU A 45 -2.67 26.10 14.50
N LEU A 46 -3.37 26.46 13.42
CA LEU A 46 -3.80 25.52 12.40
C LEU A 46 -2.60 24.80 11.78
N TRP A 47 -1.55 25.55 11.44
CA TRP A 47 -0.34 24.99 10.84
C TRP A 47 0.38 24.03 11.78
N GLN A 48 0.58 24.42 13.04
CA GLN A 48 1.21 23.58 14.06
C GLN A 48 0.44 22.28 14.30
N ASN A 49 -0.89 22.35 14.40
CA ASN A 49 -1.74 21.17 14.57
C ASN A 49 -1.72 20.27 13.33
N THR A 50 -1.70 20.87 12.14
CA THR A 50 -1.65 20.14 10.86
C THR A 50 -0.35 19.37 10.70
N VAL A 51 0.81 19.97 11.02
CA VAL A 51 2.11 19.28 10.94
C VAL A 51 2.15 18.05 11.86
N LYS A 52 1.65 18.18 13.10
CA LYS A 52 1.54 17.05 14.04
C LYS A 52 0.60 15.97 13.51
N ALA A 53 -0.56 16.36 12.97
CA ALA A 53 -1.54 15.43 12.41
C ALA A 53 -0.97 14.67 11.20
N ILE A 54 -0.21 15.33 10.31
CA ILE A 54 0.42 14.69 9.14
C ILE A 54 1.36 13.56 9.57
N GLN A 55 2.22 13.80 10.57
CA GLN A 55 3.13 12.78 11.09
C GLN A 55 2.35 11.55 11.59
N ARG A 56 1.31 11.79 12.39
CA ARG A 56 0.49 10.72 12.94
C ARG A 56 -0.25 9.92 11.86
N VAL A 57 -0.79 10.59 10.85
CA VAL A 57 -1.48 9.94 9.73
C VAL A 57 -0.53 9.06 8.92
N GLU A 58 0.70 9.52 8.67
CA GLU A 58 1.70 8.75 7.93
C GLU A 58 2.14 7.48 8.68
N GLU A 59 2.33 7.55 10.01
CA GLU A 59 2.58 6.37 10.84
C GLU A 59 1.47 5.32 10.73
N ILE A 60 0.22 5.76 10.83
CA ILE A 60 -0.96 4.87 10.74
C ILE A 60 -1.02 4.24 9.35
N LYS A 61 -0.81 5.03 8.29
CA LYS A 61 -0.79 4.58 6.91
C LYS A 61 0.30 3.52 6.68
N ALA A 62 1.52 3.77 7.15
CA ALA A 62 2.64 2.83 7.04
C ALA A 62 2.32 1.51 7.76
N LYS A 63 1.79 1.58 8.99
CA LYS A 63 1.39 0.40 9.77
C LYS A 63 0.34 -0.44 9.06
N ARG A 64 -0.72 0.19 8.51
CA ARG A 64 -1.79 -0.50 7.78
C ARG A 64 -1.31 -1.11 6.47
N GLN A 65 -0.48 -0.38 5.71
CA GLN A 65 0.15 -0.90 4.49
C GLN A 65 1.05 -2.10 4.78
N GLY A 66 1.86 -2.02 5.84
CA GLY A 66 2.71 -3.12 6.30
C GLY A 66 1.88 -4.36 6.64
N ARG A 67 0.79 -4.19 7.41
CA ARG A 67 -0.12 -5.29 7.74
C ARG A 67 -0.75 -5.93 6.50
N PHE A 68 -1.19 -5.13 5.54
CA PHE A 68 -1.76 -5.62 4.27
C PHE A 68 -0.75 -6.48 3.49
N ILE A 69 0.50 -6.01 3.38
CA ILE A 69 1.56 -6.74 2.69
C ILE A 69 1.88 -8.04 3.42
N MET A 70 2.02 -8.01 4.76
CA MET A 70 2.30 -9.20 5.56
C MET A 70 1.20 -10.25 5.42
N ASN A 71 -0.07 -9.86 5.56
CA ASN A 71 -1.21 -10.78 5.39
C ASN A 71 -1.20 -11.45 4.00
N ARG A 72 -0.81 -10.71 2.95
CA ARG A 72 -0.68 -11.28 1.60
C ARG A 72 0.47 -12.29 1.51
N LEU A 73 1.63 -11.97 2.07
CA LEU A 73 2.82 -12.83 2.02
C LEU A 73 2.64 -14.11 2.85
N MET A 74 1.87 -14.06 3.95
CA MET A 74 1.60 -15.25 4.79
C MET A 74 0.94 -16.39 4.00
N LYS A 75 0.05 -16.07 3.05
CA LYS A 75 -0.59 -17.08 2.19
C LYS A 75 0.42 -17.87 1.35
N GLY A 76 1.52 -17.24 0.94
CA GLY A 76 2.59 -17.91 0.19
C GLY A 76 3.29 -18.98 1.05
N LYS A 77 3.60 -18.63 2.30
CA LYS A 77 4.26 -19.55 3.24
C LYS A 77 3.45 -20.82 3.52
N GLU A 78 2.12 -20.70 3.60
CA GLU A 78 1.23 -21.84 3.80
C GLU A 78 1.26 -22.80 2.60
N LEU A 79 1.23 -22.25 1.38
CA LEU A 79 1.34 -23.04 0.15
C LEU A 79 2.70 -23.71 0.02
N ASP A 80 3.77 -23.02 0.40
CA ASP A 80 5.12 -23.59 0.35
C ASP A 80 5.23 -24.78 1.33
N LYS A 81 4.73 -24.64 2.57
CA LYS A 81 4.67 -25.76 3.52
C LYS A 81 3.90 -26.98 2.97
N GLN A 82 2.78 -26.76 2.28
CA GLN A 82 2.01 -27.85 1.66
C GLN A 82 2.79 -28.54 0.52
N LYS A 83 3.56 -27.78 -0.26
CA LYS A 83 4.43 -28.35 -1.30
C LYS A 83 5.54 -29.18 -0.69
N ASP A 84 6.20 -28.69 0.36
CA ASP A 84 7.29 -29.40 1.04
C ASP A 84 6.81 -30.75 1.57
N ILE A 85 5.63 -30.80 2.21
CA ILE A 85 5.02 -32.05 2.69
C ILE A 85 4.75 -33.01 1.53
N LYS A 86 4.22 -32.49 0.41
CA LYS A 86 3.89 -33.29 -0.78
C LYS A 86 5.14 -33.83 -1.47
N GLU A 87 6.23 -33.07 -1.48
CA GLU A 87 7.53 -33.47 -2.03
C GLU A 87 8.12 -34.61 -1.20
N VAL A 88 8.18 -34.45 0.12
CA VAL A 88 8.62 -35.52 1.04
C VAL A 88 7.79 -36.79 0.88
N GLN A 89 6.46 -36.69 0.75
CA GLN A 89 5.59 -37.87 0.57
C GLN A 89 5.76 -38.55 -0.81
N ARG A 90 6.24 -37.82 -1.83
CA ARG A 90 6.42 -38.36 -3.18
C ARG A 90 7.73 -39.13 -3.33
N ASP A 91 8.78 -38.62 -2.68
CA ASP A 91 10.14 -39.13 -2.81
C ASP A 91 10.50 -40.17 -1.72
N LEU A 92 9.54 -40.48 -0.83
CA LEU A 92 9.47 -41.66 0.02
C LEU A 92 8.77 -42.82 -0.71
#